data_AF-A0AA44DLP2-F1
#
_entry.id   AF-A0AA44DLP2-F1
#
_cell.length_a   1.000
_cell.length_b   1.000
_cell.length_c   1.000
_cell.angle_alpha   90.00
_cell.angle_beta   90.00
_cell.angle_gamma   90.00
#
_symmetry.space_group_name_H-M   'P 1'
#
loop_
_entity.id
_entity.type
_entity.pdbx_description
1 polymer ?
#
loop_
_entity_poly.entity_id
_entity_poly.type
_entity_poly.pdbx_seq_one_letter_code
_entity_poly.pdbx_strand_id
1 'polypeptide(L)'
;MYLKKLYILTTIILFVFISNINASYSIERYPYDSSLTSISKDLDFLDSNMYVLVKSISTENFDIDGVRRQISFINSLIYDLTEQSYNLSSEHADVAAALQAILGFYKLSIIEANKYIDSKDSDDLISSINAFSMGYTSSINLRNIIFRQVN
;
A
#
# COMPACT_ATOMS: atom_id res chain seq x y z
N MET A 1 -4.07 -56.38 18.79
CA MET A 1 -2.88 -55.50 18.62
C MET A 1 -3.07 -54.42 17.56
N TYR A 2 -3.80 -54.70 16.47
CA TYR A 2 -4.08 -53.72 15.40
C TYR A 2 -4.93 -52.52 15.84
N LEU A 3 -5.95 -52.72 16.69
CA LEU A 3 -6.82 -51.63 17.18
C LEU A 3 -6.05 -50.57 17.99
N LYS A 4 -5.04 -50.97 18.77
CA LYS A 4 -4.18 -50.02 19.50
C LYS A 4 -3.32 -49.18 18.54
N LYS A 5 -2.81 -49.78 17.47
CA LYS A 5 -2.04 -49.08 16.43
C LYS A 5 -2.92 -48.11 15.64
N LEU A 6 -4.15 -48.51 15.33
CA LEU A 6 -5.13 -47.66 14.66
C LEU A 6 -5.46 -46.43 15.52
N TYR A 7 -5.75 -46.63 16.81
CA TYR A 7 -6.06 -45.54 17.74
C TYR A 7 -4.94 -44.49 17.80
N ILE A 8 -3.68 -44.94 17.95
CA ILE A 8 -2.51 -44.05 17.98
C ILE A 8 -2.40 -43.24 16.69
N LEU A 9 -2.60 -43.88 15.53
CA LEU A 9 -2.54 -43.22 14.24
C LEU A 9 -3.66 -42.16 14.11
N THR A 10 -4.88 -42.48 14.54
CA THR A 10 -6.01 -41.55 14.51
C THR A 10 -5.77 -40.35 15.44
N THR A 11 -5.19 -40.55 16.62
CA THR A 11 -4.87 -39.45 17.55
C THR A 11 -3.82 -38.49 16.98
N ILE A 12 -2.78 -39.02 16.33
CA ILE A 12 -1.73 -38.18 15.70
C ILE A 12 -2.33 -37.33 14.58
N ILE A 13 -3.17 -37.93 13.72
CA ILE A 13 -3.85 -37.21 12.64
C ILE A 13 -4.74 -36.09 13.21
N LEU A 14 -5.49 -36.38 14.28
CA LEU A 14 -6.35 -35.38 14.93
C LEU A 14 -5.53 -34.22 15.51
N PHE A 15 -4.38 -34.52 16.12
CA PHE A 15 -3.51 -33.52 16.72
C PHE A 15 -2.89 -32.61 15.65
N VAL A 16 -2.47 -33.17 14.51
CA VAL A 16 -2.01 -32.37 13.35
C VAL A 16 -3.14 -31.53 12.78
N PHE A 17 -4.37 -32.04 12.74
CA PHE A 17 -5.53 -31.27 12.28
C PHE A 17 -5.84 -30.09 13.21
N ILE A 18 -5.87 -30.30 14.53
CA ILE A 18 -6.14 -29.24 15.52
C ILE A 18 -5.01 -28.19 15.53
N SER A 19 -3.76 -28.62 15.36
CA SER A 19 -2.60 -27.72 15.29
C SER A 19 -2.55 -26.89 13.99
N ASN A 20 -3.30 -27.30 12.95
CA ASN A 20 -3.46 -26.59 11.68
C ASN A 20 -4.81 -25.85 11.58
N ILE A 21 -5.61 -25.83 12.65
CA ILE A 21 -6.68 -24.85 12.75
C ILE A 21 -5.96 -23.52 12.97
N ASN A 22 -5.63 -22.85 11.87
CA ASN A 22 -5.41 -21.42 11.88
C ASN A 22 -6.53 -20.85 12.73
N ALA A 23 -6.18 -20.33 13.91
CA ALA A 23 -7.08 -19.52 14.68
C ALA A 23 -7.49 -18.39 13.75
N SER A 24 -8.64 -18.53 13.10
CA SER A 24 -9.34 -17.45 12.47
C SER A 24 -9.72 -16.55 13.64
N TYR A 25 -8.82 -15.62 13.94
CA TYR A 25 -9.12 -14.49 14.80
C TYR A 25 -10.48 -13.97 14.36
N SER A 26 -11.40 -13.88 15.31
CA SER A 26 -12.66 -13.17 15.11
C SER A 26 -12.29 -11.80 14.57
N ILE A 27 -12.62 -11.55 13.31
CA ILE A 27 -12.53 -10.22 12.72
C ILE A 27 -13.55 -9.40 13.52
N GLU A 28 -13.07 -8.68 14.53
CA GLU A 28 -13.82 -7.57 15.10
C GLU A 28 -14.16 -6.67 13.92
N ARG A 29 -15.46 -6.53 13.63
CA ARG A 29 -15.92 -5.52 12.70
C ARG A 29 -15.54 -4.18 13.31
N TYR A 30 -14.46 -3.58 12.82
CA TYR A 30 -14.13 -2.22 13.15
C TYR A 30 -15.34 -1.35 12.78
N PRO A 31 -15.83 -0.50 13.69
CA PRO A 31 -16.92 0.40 13.38
C PRO A 31 -16.56 1.27 12.18
N TYR A 32 -17.56 1.67 11.40
CA TYR A 32 -17.39 2.56 10.26
C TYR A 32 -16.69 3.84 10.70
N ASP A 33 -15.42 3.99 10.32
CA ASP A 33 -14.64 5.20 10.57
C ASP A 33 -14.62 6.05 9.29
N SER A 34 -15.22 7.24 9.38
CA SER A 34 -15.28 8.20 8.29
C SER A 34 -13.90 8.74 7.92
N SER A 35 -12.96 8.79 8.87
CA SER A 35 -11.58 9.23 8.64
C SER A 35 -10.83 8.24 7.74
N LEU A 36 -10.94 6.93 8.02
CA LEU A 36 -10.37 5.87 7.20
C LEU A 36 -10.95 5.89 5.78
N THR A 37 -12.26 6.08 5.66
CA THR A 37 -12.92 6.17 4.34
C THR A 37 -12.41 7.37 3.53
N SER A 38 -12.14 8.51 4.18
CA SER A 38 -11.54 9.68 3.52
C SER A 38 -10.13 9.37 3.05
N ILE A 39 -9.29 8.83 3.94
CA ILE A 39 -7.91 8.44 3.63
C ILE A 39 -7.87 7.47 2.45
N SER A 40 -8.80 6.51 2.37
CA SER A 40 -8.89 5.59 1.23
C SER A 40 -9.01 6.31 -0.11
N LYS A 41 -9.90 7.31 -0.16
CA LYS A 41 -10.23 8.03 -1.39
C LYS A 41 -9.09 8.93 -1.79
N ASP A 42 -8.52 9.64 -0.82
CA ASP A 42 -7.37 10.51 -1.03
C ASP A 42 -6.15 9.71 -1.50
N LEU A 43 -5.94 8.52 -0.93
CA LEU A 43 -4.89 7.61 -1.35
C LEU A 43 -5.14 7.06 -2.77
N ASP A 44 -6.36 6.67 -3.12
CA ASP A 44 -6.70 6.24 -4.50
C ASP A 44 -6.54 7.36 -5.53
N PHE A 45 -6.84 8.58 -5.13
CA PHE A 45 -6.60 9.77 -5.93
C PHE A 45 -5.10 10.05 -6.10
N LEU A 46 -4.30 9.90 -5.04
CA LEU A 46 -2.84 10.00 -5.11
C LEU A 46 -2.26 8.93 -6.06
N ASP A 47 -2.67 7.67 -5.93
CA ASP A 47 -2.25 6.57 -6.81
C ASP A 47 -2.46 6.93 -8.29
N SER A 48 -3.65 7.47 -8.60
CA SER A 48 -4.03 7.86 -9.95
C SER A 48 -3.14 8.99 -10.47
N ASN A 49 -2.82 9.98 -9.64
CA ASN A 49 -1.93 11.08 -10.03
C ASN A 49 -0.48 10.61 -10.21
N MET A 50 0.00 9.72 -9.34
CA MET A 50 1.32 9.09 -9.48
C MET A 50 1.42 8.26 -10.76
N TYR A 51 0.38 7.51 -11.10
CA TYR A 51 0.32 6.76 -12.36
C TYR A 51 0.44 7.69 -13.58
N VAL A 52 -0.31 8.81 -13.58
CA VAL A 52 -0.25 9.79 -14.67
C VAL A 52 1.13 10.43 -14.74
N LEU A 53 1.78 10.73 -13.62
CA LEU A 53 3.15 11.26 -13.59
C LEU A 53 4.13 10.29 -14.26
N VAL A 54 4.17 9.04 -13.78
CA VAL A 54 5.06 7.99 -14.29
C VAL A 54 4.83 7.75 -15.78
N LYS A 55 3.57 7.70 -16.20
CA LYS A 55 3.19 7.57 -17.61
C LYS A 55 3.69 8.75 -18.44
N SER A 56 3.54 9.98 -17.93
CA SER A 56 3.94 11.20 -18.63
C SER A 56 5.45 11.26 -18.84
N ILE A 57 6.23 11.01 -17.79
CA ILE A 57 7.70 11.01 -17.91
C ILE A 57 8.22 9.86 -18.78
N SER A 58 7.48 8.75 -18.89
CA SER A 58 7.87 7.63 -19.76
C SER A 58 7.69 7.92 -21.27
N THR A 59 7.17 9.08 -21.65
CA THR A 59 7.04 9.47 -23.07
C THR A 59 8.29 10.18 -23.57
N GLU A 60 8.69 9.96 -24.84
CA GLU A 60 9.97 10.47 -25.36
C GLU A 60 10.10 12.01 -25.39
N ASN A 61 9.00 12.77 -25.26
CA ASN A 61 9.00 14.24 -25.36
C ASN A 61 7.94 14.90 -24.44
N PHE A 62 8.04 14.69 -23.12
CA PHE A 62 7.13 15.32 -22.17
C PHE A 62 7.43 16.81 -21.92
N ASP A 63 6.38 17.57 -21.62
CA ASP A 63 6.47 18.95 -21.13
C ASP A 63 7.07 18.98 -19.72
N ILE A 64 8.31 19.44 -19.61
CA ILE A 64 9.05 19.51 -18.33
C ILE A 64 8.32 20.41 -17.33
N ASP A 65 7.81 21.56 -17.75
CA ASP A 65 7.13 22.48 -16.85
C ASP A 65 5.79 21.92 -16.37
N GLY A 66 5.07 21.24 -17.27
CA GLY A 66 3.86 20.49 -16.95
C GLY A 66 4.11 19.39 -15.92
N VAL A 67 5.14 18.58 -16.13
CA VAL A 67 5.53 17.52 -15.20
C VAL A 67 5.96 18.09 -13.84
N ARG A 68 6.73 19.18 -13.81
CA ARG A 68 7.14 19.83 -12.55
C ARG A 68 5.94 20.38 -11.77
N ARG A 69 4.95 20.96 -12.45
CA ARG A 69 3.68 21.34 -11.81
C ARG A 69 2.93 20.14 -11.24
N GLN A 70 2.88 19.04 -11.98
CA GLN A 70 2.25 17.80 -11.52
C GLN A 70 2.96 17.23 -10.28
N ILE A 71 4.29 17.22 -10.26
CA ILE A 71 5.09 16.81 -9.09
C ILE A 71 4.77 17.68 -7.87
N SER A 72 4.68 19.00 -8.04
CA SER A 72 4.32 19.91 -6.95
C SER A 72 2.94 19.58 -6.37
N PHE A 73 1.94 19.36 -7.25
CA PHE A 73 0.60 18.96 -6.84
C PHE A 73 0.59 17.63 -6.07
N ILE A 74 1.30 16.63 -6.58
CA ILE A 74 1.42 15.32 -5.92
C ILE A 74 2.08 15.45 -4.54
N ASN A 75 3.11 16.29 -4.41
CA ASN A 75 3.75 16.56 -3.11
C ASN A 75 2.76 17.17 -2.10
N SER A 76 1.85 18.04 -2.54
CA SER A 76 0.76 18.53 -1.69
C SER A 76 -0.17 17.41 -1.24
N LEU A 77 -0.58 16.50 -2.14
CA LEU A 77 -1.39 15.34 -1.77
C LEU A 77 -0.69 14.43 -0.75
N ILE A 78 0.62 14.20 -0.94
CA ILE A 78 1.44 13.42 -0.01
C ILE A 78 1.53 14.10 1.36
N TYR A 79 1.66 15.43 1.39
CA TYR A 79 1.67 16.21 2.62
C TYR A 79 0.34 16.09 3.36
N ASP A 80 -0.78 16.28 2.66
CA ASP A 80 -2.11 16.21 3.26
C ASP A 80 -2.40 14.81 3.83
N LEU A 81 -2.06 13.74 3.10
CA LEU A 81 -2.18 12.36 3.59
C LEU A 81 -1.23 12.06 4.76
N THR A 82 -0.06 12.69 4.79
CA THR A 82 0.88 12.58 5.92
C THR A 82 0.25 13.16 7.18
N GLU A 83 -0.31 14.38 7.09
CA GLU A 83 -1.00 15.03 8.21
C GLU A 83 -2.22 14.22 8.66
N GLN A 84 -3.03 13.72 7.73
CA GLN A 84 -4.16 12.84 8.06
C GLN A 84 -3.71 11.60 8.83
N SER A 85 -2.58 10.98 8.44
CA SER A 85 -2.07 9.80 9.12
C SER A 85 -1.61 10.07 10.56
N TYR A 86 -1.06 11.26 10.84
CA TYR A 86 -0.64 11.64 12.18
C TYR A 86 -1.80 11.96 13.10
N ASN A 87 -2.94 12.34 12.52
CA ASN A 87 -4.18 12.62 13.24
C ASN A 87 -5.04 11.37 13.48
N LEU A 88 -4.62 10.19 12.99
CA LEU A 88 -5.30 8.93 13.31
C LEU A 88 -5.18 8.62 14.81
N SER A 89 -6.25 8.08 15.38
CA SER A 89 -6.27 7.58 16.74
C SER A 89 -5.28 6.42 16.91
N SER A 90 -4.85 6.18 18.16
CA SER A 90 -3.90 5.10 18.47
C SER A 90 -4.39 3.70 18.10
N GLU A 91 -5.70 3.51 17.95
CA GLU A 91 -6.30 2.25 17.52
C GLU A 91 -6.04 1.93 16.04
N HIS A 92 -5.59 2.93 15.27
CA HIS A 92 -5.24 2.84 13.85
C HIS A 92 -3.74 3.12 13.61
N ALA A 93 -2.90 2.88 14.63
CA ALA A 93 -1.45 3.12 14.53
C ALA A 93 -0.76 2.26 13.46
N ASP A 94 -1.27 1.05 13.22
CA ASP A 94 -0.82 0.16 12.15
C ASP A 94 -1.16 0.73 10.76
N VAL A 95 -2.36 1.27 10.58
CA VAL A 95 -2.79 1.98 9.37
C VAL A 95 -1.92 3.21 9.14
N ALA A 96 -1.67 4.01 10.17
CA ALA A 96 -0.81 5.18 10.09
C ALA A 96 0.61 4.80 9.64
N ALA A 97 1.19 3.75 10.23
CA ALA A 97 2.52 3.25 9.87
C ALA A 97 2.56 2.74 8.41
N ALA A 98 1.56 1.97 8.00
CA ALA A 98 1.46 1.47 6.62
C ALA A 98 1.32 2.62 5.61
N LEU A 99 0.47 3.61 5.92
CA LEU A 99 0.30 4.80 5.08
C LEU A 99 1.61 5.58 4.95
N GLN A 100 2.33 5.80 6.05
CA GLN A 100 3.65 6.45 6.01
C GLN A 100 4.65 5.71 5.12
N ALA A 101 4.68 4.38 5.17
CA ALA A 101 5.54 3.58 4.29
C ALA A 101 5.17 3.74 2.81
N ILE A 102 3.87 3.71 2.48
CA ILE A 102 3.36 3.94 1.11
C ILE A 102 3.76 5.32 0.60
N LEU A 103 3.53 6.36 1.41
CA LEU A 103 3.90 7.74 1.06
C LEU A 103 5.42 7.88 0.89
N GLY A 104 6.22 7.11 1.64
CA GLY A 104 7.66 7.01 1.47
C GLY A 104 8.06 6.49 0.08
N PHE A 105 7.41 5.43 -0.42
CA PHE A 105 7.64 4.93 -1.78
C PHE A 105 7.28 5.95 -2.85
N TYR A 106 6.18 6.70 -2.68
CA TYR A 106 5.83 7.76 -3.62
C TYR A 106 6.80 8.94 -3.60
N LYS A 107 7.29 9.34 -2.42
CA LYS A 107 8.38 10.33 -2.31
C LYS A 107 9.63 9.86 -3.05
N LEU A 108 10.02 8.60 -2.89
CA LEU A 108 11.17 8.03 -3.61
C LEU A 108 10.93 8.03 -5.13
N SER A 109 9.76 7.62 -5.59
CA SER A 109 9.39 7.66 -7.00
C SER A 109 9.51 9.06 -7.59
N ILE A 110 9.07 10.09 -6.86
CA ILE A 110 9.17 11.50 -7.26
C ILE A 110 10.64 11.97 -7.28
N ILE A 111 11.45 11.56 -6.32
CA ILE A 111 12.90 11.89 -6.30
C ILE A 111 13.57 11.34 -7.56
N GLU A 112 13.35 10.07 -7.88
CA GLU A 112 13.93 9.45 -9.07
C GLU A 112 13.33 10.03 -10.37
N ALA A 113 12.04 10.40 -10.37
CA ALA A 113 11.43 11.09 -11.49
C ALA A 113 12.11 12.45 -11.75
N ASN A 114 12.40 13.23 -10.70
CA ASN A 114 13.13 14.49 -10.85
C ASN A 114 14.53 14.28 -11.41
N LYS A 115 15.27 13.27 -10.91
CA LYS A 115 16.58 12.93 -11.49
C LYS A 115 16.47 12.62 -12.97
N TYR A 116 15.53 11.76 -13.36
CA TYR A 116 15.31 11.43 -14.77
C TYR A 116 14.93 12.64 -15.63
N ILE A 117 14.09 13.55 -15.11
CA ILE A 117 13.71 14.78 -15.84
C ILE A 117 14.95 15.61 -16.17
N ASP A 118 15.89 15.70 -15.23
CA ASP A 118 17.10 16.52 -15.35
C ASP A 118 18.23 15.79 -16.11
N SER A 119 18.40 14.47 -15.91
CA SER A 119 19.50 13.66 -16.43
C SER A 119 19.18 12.97 -17.76
N LYS A 120 17.91 12.61 -17.98
CA LYS A 120 17.44 11.67 -19.02
C LYS A 120 18.05 10.27 -18.93
N ASP A 121 18.60 9.89 -17.78
CA ASP A 121 19.13 8.55 -17.54
C ASP A 121 18.00 7.52 -17.37
N SER A 122 18.01 6.47 -18.18
CA SER A 122 16.99 5.42 -18.11
C SER A 122 16.95 4.70 -16.75
N ASP A 123 18.07 4.64 -16.02
CA ASP A 123 18.12 3.98 -14.71
C ASP A 123 17.32 4.77 -13.66
N ASP A 124 17.32 6.10 -13.75
CA ASP A 124 16.50 6.98 -12.90
C ASP A 124 14.99 6.76 -13.20
N LEU A 125 14.63 6.63 -14.49
CA LEU A 125 13.25 6.34 -14.89
C LEU A 125 12.80 4.97 -14.36
N ILE A 126 13.62 3.93 -14.54
CA ILE A 126 13.34 2.58 -14.05
C ILE A 126 13.18 2.59 -12.52
N SER A 127 14.05 3.32 -11.81
CA SER A 127 13.99 3.45 -10.35
C SER A 127 12.71 4.16 -9.90
N SER A 128 12.29 5.21 -10.61
CA SER A 128 11.02 5.89 -10.37
C SER A 128 9.81 4.96 -10.54
N ILE A 129 9.79 4.17 -11.61
CA ILE A 129 8.73 3.19 -11.91
C ILE A 129 8.69 2.10 -10.82
N ASN A 130 9.85 1.58 -10.41
CA ASN A 130 9.93 0.54 -9.38
C ASN A 130 9.40 1.03 -8.03
N ALA A 131 9.82 2.22 -7.59
CA ALA A 131 9.32 2.82 -6.36
C ALA A 131 7.81 3.09 -6.43
N PHE A 132 7.31 3.61 -7.56
CA PHE A 132 5.87 3.78 -7.78
C PHE A 132 5.11 2.44 -7.66
N SER A 133 5.61 1.38 -8.31
CA SER A 133 4.99 0.06 -8.30
C SER A 133 4.89 -0.53 -6.89
N MET A 134 5.94 -0.37 -6.07
CA MET A 134 5.93 -0.76 -4.66
C MET A 134 4.89 0.02 -3.86
N GLY A 135 4.84 1.35 -4.04
CA GLY A 135 3.85 2.21 -3.40
C GLY A 135 2.42 1.83 -3.79
N TYR A 136 2.15 1.67 -5.09
CA TYR A 136 0.85 1.31 -5.64
C TYR A 136 0.35 -0.06 -5.17
N THR A 137 1.22 -1.08 -5.19
CA THR A 137 0.87 -2.42 -4.70
C THR A 137 0.54 -2.39 -3.20
N SER A 138 1.35 -1.67 -2.43
CA SER A 138 1.14 -1.51 -0.98
C SER A 138 -0.15 -0.74 -0.68
N SER A 139 -0.44 0.30 -1.46
CA SER A 139 -1.66 1.11 -1.41
C SER A 139 -2.92 0.27 -1.63
N ILE A 140 -2.93 -0.56 -2.67
CA ILE A 140 -4.01 -1.52 -2.93
C ILE A 140 -4.19 -2.49 -1.76
N ASN A 141 -3.09 -3.02 -1.22
CA ASN A 141 -3.14 -3.95 -0.10
C ASN A 141 -3.73 -3.30 1.15
N LEU A 142 -3.30 -2.08 1.49
CA LEU A 142 -3.85 -1.32 2.61
C LEU A 142 -5.35 -1.09 2.43
N ARG A 143 -5.79 -0.66 1.23
CA ARG A 143 -7.22 -0.48 0.94
C ARG A 143 -8.00 -1.79 1.05
N ASN A 144 -7.42 -2.91 0.62
CA ASN A 144 -8.05 -4.23 0.75
C ASN A 144 -8.17 -4.68 2.21
N ILE A 145 -7.19 -4.37 3.06
CA ILE A 145 -7.22 -4.73 4.48
C ILE A 145 -8.27 -3.89 5.21
N ILE A 146 -8.36 -2.59 4.91
CA ILE A 146 -9.25 -1.66 5.63
C ILE A 146 -10.69 -1.68 5.09
N PHE A 147 -10.92 -1.70 3.76
CA PHE A 147 -12.25 -1.44 3.17
C PHE A 147 -12.98 -2.69 2.66
N ARG A 148 -12.31 -3.85 2.58
CA ARG A 148 -12.95 -5.09 2.08
C ARG A 148 -13.74 -5.86 3.15
N GLN A 149 -13.83 -5.32 4.37
CA GLN A 149 -14.73 -5.84 5.42
C GLN A 149 -16.19 -5.36 5.28
N VAL A 150 -16.52 -4.55 4.25
CA VAL A 150 -17.84 -3.90 4.10
C VAL A 150 -18.79 -4.59 3.09
N ASN A 151 -18.36 -5.63 2.36
CA ASN A 151 -19.23 -6.38 1.44
C ASN A 151 -19.47 -7.83 1.87
#